data_AF-A0A2N1MMB6-F1
#
_entry.id   AF-A0A2N1MMB6-F1
#
_cell.length_a   1.000
_cell.length_b   1.000
_cell.length_c   1.000
_cell.angle_alpha   90.00
_cell.angle_beta   90.00
_cell.angle_gamma   90.00
#
_symmetry.space_group_name_H-M   'P 1'
#
loop_
_entity.id
_entity.type
_entity.pdbx_description
1 polymer ?
#
loop_
_entity_poly.entity_id
_entity_poly.type
_entity_poly.pdbx_seq_one_letter_code
_entity_poly.pdbx_strand_id
1 'polypeptide(L)'
;YEVLLRNWGGQDTDTCCVWQEDYLHNFITYIPPNAEHNNLFYCFSCGTFDGIGEHGADLRNGILTYHTLDNTTTYWVDMHVINDGPSSNKGGYNKDTCFHVFGDLGEATLDEAPYDECEKIRDSK
;
A
#
# COMPACT_ATOMS: atom_id res chain seq x y z
N TYR A 1 -13.03 0.99 0.96
CA TYR A 1 -12.40 -0.02 1.83
C TYR A 1 -11.11 0.54 2.36
N GLU A 2 -10.72 0.08 3.53
CA GLU A 2 -9.41 0.34 4.12
C GLU A 2 -8.44 -0.78 3.73
N VAL A 3 -7.22 -0.37 3.38
CA VAL A 3 -6.11 -1.27 3.03
C VAL A 3 -4.95 -0.96 3.94
N LEU A 4 -4.56 -1.93 4.76
CA LEU A 4 -3.44 -1.83 5.68
C LEU A 4 -2.21 -2.50 5.08
N LEU A 5 -1.07 -1.83 5.15
CA LEU A 5 0.21 -2.38 4.70
C LEU A 5 1.16 -2.44 5.87
N ARG A 6 1.88 -3.56 5.98
CA ARG A 6 2.98 -3.75 6.92
C ARG A 6 4.24 -4.06 6.14
N ASN A 7 5.29 -3.24 6.34
CA ASN A 7 6.56 -3.48 5.70
C ASN A 7 7.20 -4.76 6.27
N TRP A 8 7.62 -5.66 5.38
CA TRP A 8 8.24 -6.95 5.72
C TRP A 8 9.71 -7.02 5.26
N GLY A 9 10.30 -5.86 4.98
CA GLY A 9 11.65 -5.70 4.47
C GLY A 9 11.68 -5.52 2.95
N GLY A 10 12.90 -5.46 2.44
CA GLY A 10 13.19 -5.13 1.06
C GLY A 10 14.51 -4.39 0.97
N GLN A 11 14.80 -3.85 -0.22
CA GLN A 11 16.01 -3.07 -0.45
C GLN A 11 15.74 -1.57 -0.23
N ASP A 12 16.42 -0.96 0.74
CA ASP A 12 16.19 0.45 1.13
C ASP A 12 16.41 1.47 -0.01
N THR A 13 17.30 1.14 -0.96
CA THR A 13 17.62 2.01 -2.10
C THR A 13 16.56 1.96 -3.21
N ASP A 14 15.67 0.98 -3.15
CA ASP A 14 14.63 0.80 -4.15
C ASP A 14 13.34 1.47 -3.69
N THR A 15 12.50 1.84 -4.64
CA THR A 15 11.24 2.52 -4.36
C THR A 15 10.08 1.61 -4.74
N CYS A 16 9.21 1.36 -3.77
CA CYS A 16 8.02 0.56 -3.92
C CYS A 16 6.82 1.49 -3.97
N CYS A 17 5.99 1.36 -5.01
CA CYS A 17 4.74 2.11 -5.12
C CYS A 17 3.55 1.17 -5.04
N VAL A 18 2.55 1.55 -4.26
CA VAL A 18 1.32 0.77 -4.07
C VAL A 18 0.10 1.63 -4.38
N TRP A 19 -0.86 1.03 -5.07
CA TRP A 19 -2.14 1.65 -5.40
C TRP A 19 -3.28 0.64 -5.47
N GLN A 20 -4.50 1.13 -5.69
CA GLN A 20 -5.68 0.33 -5.90
C GLN A 20 -6.37 0.68 -7.22
N GLU A 21 -6.86 -0.37 -7.88
CA GLU A 21 -7.64 -0.29 -9.12
C GLU A 21 -8.96 -1.06 -8.99
N ASP A 22 -9.95 -0.71 -9.82
CA ASP A 22 -11.15 -1.53 -10.03
C ASP A 22 -10.91 -2.65 -11.07
N TYR A 23 -11.96 -3.44 -11.35
CA TYR A 23 -11.89 -4.55 -12.31
C TYR A 23 -11.64 -4.11 -13.77
N LEU A 24 -11.77 -2.82 -14.07
CA LEU A 24 -11.52 -2.21 -15.37
C LEU A 24 -10.15 -1.51 -15.41
N HIS A 25 -9.32 -1.67 -14.38
CA HIS A 25 -8.05 -0.97 -14.22
C HIS A 25 -8.21 0.55 -14.08
N ASN A 26 -9.37 1.02 -13.61
CA ASN A 26 -9.50 2.41 -13.22
C ASN A 26 -8.84 2.61 -11.86
N PHE A 27 -8.00 3.63 -11.76
CA PHE A 27 -7.40 4.04 -10.51
C PHE A 27 -8.45 4.49 -9.49
N ILE A 28 -8.43 3.89 -8.29
CA ILE A 28 -9.37 4.18 -7.21
C ILE A 28 -8.70 4.38 -5.85
N THR A 29 -7.40 4.60 -5.77
CA THR A 29 -6.75 4.97 -4.50
C THR A 29 -7.19 6.37 -4.09
N TYR A 30 -7.57 6.55 -2.83
CA TYR A 30 -7.76 7.86 -2.24
C TYR A 30 -6.40 8.46 -1.85
N ILE A 31 -6.10 9.64 -2.42
CA ILE A 31 -4.93 10.45 -2.10
C ILE A 31 -5.39 11.70 -1.34
N PRO A 32 -4.99 11.88 -0.06
CA PRO A 32 -5.31 13.07 0.73
C PRO A 32 -4.83 14.36 0.04
N PRO A 33 -5.61 15.45 0.06
CA PRO A 33 -5.23 16.71 -0.58
C PRO A 33 -3.95 17.35 -0.03
N ASN A 34 -3.54 16.99 1.19
CA ASN A 34 -2.34 17.46 1.86
C ASN A 34 -1.11 16.56 1.61
N ALA A 35 -1.23 15.52 0.78
CA ALA A 35 -0.09 14.70 0.43
C ALA A 35 0.85 15.45 -0.54
N GLU A 36 2.15 15.52 -0.24
CA GLU A 36 3.13 16.27 -1.05
C GLU A 36 3.43 15.63 -2.41
N HIS A 37 2.93 14.43 -2.68
CA HIS A 37 3.18 13.70 -3.91
C HIS A 37 1.98 13.77 -4.85
N ASN A 38 2.07 14.63 -5.88
CA ASN A 38 1.11 14.76 -6.99
C ASN A 38 1.02 13.52 -7.93
N ASN A 39 1.56 12.38 -7.51
CA ASN A 39 1.48 11.14 -8.30
C ASN A 39 0.20 10.38 -7.92
N LEU A 40 -0.34 9.63 -8.88
CA LEU A 40 -1.50 8.77 -8.68
C LEU A 40 -1.11 7.51 -7.86
N PHE A 41 -0.19 7.55 -6.90
CA PHE A 41 0.22 6.36 -6.14
C PHE A 41 1.08 6.76 -4.95
N TYR A 42 1.09 5.93 -3.92
CA TYR A 42 1.99 6.11 -2.78
C TYR A 42 3.28 5.35 -3.01
N CYS A 43 4.41 6.03 -2.93
CA CYS A 43 5.72 5.42 -3.02
C CYS A 43 6.50 5.59 -1.72
N PHE A 44 7.22 4.55 -1.34
CA PHE A 44 8.05 4.49 -0.15
C PHE A 44 9.32 3.69 -0.46
N SER A 45 10.32 3.78 0.41
CA SER A 45 11.48 2.88 0.35
C SER A 45 11.01 1.44 0.49
N CYS A 46 11.46 0.52 -0.36
CA CYS A 46 11.00 -0.86 -0.25
C CYS A 46 11.36 -1.50 1.10
N GLY A 47 12.44 -1.09 1.75
CA GLY A 47 12.85 -1.62 3.06
C GLY A 47 12.18 -0.98 4.28
N THR A 48 11.54 0.20 4.16
CA THR A 48 10.87 0.87 5.29
C THR A 48 9.78 1.86 4.87
N PHE A 49 8.85 2.15 5.77
CA PHE A 49 7.86 3.23 5.62
C PHE A 49 8.34 4.57 6.21
N ASP A 50 9.59 4.67 6.65
CA ASP A 50 10.11 5.90 7.25
C ASP A 50 9.95 7.11 6.31
N GLY A 51 9.49 8.23 6.87
CA GLY A 51 9.28 9.48 6.14
C GLY A 51 7.95 9.59 5.38
N ILE A 52 7.24 8.49 5.07
CA ILE A 52 6.01 8.59 4.27
C ILE A 52 4.88 9.36 4.98
N GLY A 53 4.85 9.31 6.32
CA GLY A 53 3.87 10.03 7.13
C GLY A 53 4.03 11.55 7.08
N GLU A 54 5.24 12.06 6.79
CA GLU A 54 5.49 13.51 6.64
C GLU A 54 4.79 14.08 5.41
N HIS A 55 4.47 13.21 4.44
CA HIS A 55 3.78 13.55 3.19
C HIS A 55 2.29 13.20 3.25
N GLY A 56 1.67 13.24 4.44
CA GLY A 56 0.22 13.11 4.61
C GLY A 56 -0.34 11.68 4.56
N ALA A 57 0.51 10.65 4.43
CA ALA A 57 0.08 9.26 4.54
C ALA A 57 -0.19 8.87 6.00
N ASP A 58 -1.23 8.07 6.25
CA ASP A 58 -1.57 7.62 7.61
C ASP A 58 -0.69 6.42 8.01
N LEU A 59 0.42 6.70 8.72
CA LEU A 59 1.33 5.71 9.28
C LEU A 59 1.22 5.68 10.81
N ARG A 60 0.75 4.56 11.36
CA ARG A 60 0.60 4.36 12.81
C ARG A 60 1.17 3.01 13.22
N ASN A 61 2.10 3.01 14.17
CA ASN A 61 2.76 1.79 14.69
C ASN A 61 3.34 0.87 13.59
N GLY A 62 3.92 1.47 12.54
CA GLY A 62 4.49 0.73 11.41
C GLY A 62 3.46 0.16 10.42
N ILE A 63 2.17 0.49 10.59
CA ILE A 63 1.09 0.14 9.66
C ILE A 63 0.71 1.37 8.84
N LEU A 64 0.83 1.24 7.53
CA LEU A 64 0.46 2.26 6.56
C LEU A 64 -0.97 2.02 6.10
N THR A 65 -1.81 3.04 6.16
CA THR A 65 -3.25 2.94 5.90
C THR A 65 -3.61 3.70 4.63
N TYR A 66 -4.22 2.99 3.67
CA TYR A 66 -4.80 3.55 2.47
C TYR A 66 -6.30 3.31 2.42
N HIS A 67 -6.98 4.11 1.59
CA HIS A 67 -8.41 3.96 1.35
C HIS A 67 -8.68 3.93 -0.15
N THR A 68 -9.70 3.18 -0.56
CA THR A 68 -10.29 3.32 -1.90
C THR A 68 -11.23 4.53 -1.95
N LEU A 69 -11.37 5.16 -3.13
CA LEU A 69 -12.25 6.31 -3.37
C LEU A 69 -13.72 6.01 -3.08
N ASP A 70 -14.13 4.78 -3.34
CA ASP A 70 -15.45 4.28 -2.97
C ASP A 70 -15.31 2.92 -2.25
N ASN A 71 -16.22 2.62 -1.34
CA ASN A 71 -16.22 1.38 -0.56
C ASN A 71 -17.25 0.35 -1.07
N THR A 72 -17.67 0.45 -2.32
CA THR A 72 -18.66 -0.44 -2.93
C THR A 72 -18.10 -1.23 -4.10
N THR A 73 -17.08 -0.70 -4.76
CA THR A 73 -16.42 -1.24 -5.94
C THR A 73 -15.39 -2.27 -5.51
N THR A 74 -15.50 -3.47 -6.09
CA THR A 74 -14.46 -4.49 -5.93
C THR A 74 -13.12 -3.95 -6.38
N TYR A 75 -12.08 -4.13 -5.57
CA TYR A 75 -10.76 -3.57 -5.85
C TYR A 75 -9.66 -4.62 -5.89
N TRP A 76 -8.57 -4.20 -6.52
CA TRP A 76 -7.27 -4.84 -6.55
C TRP A 76 -6.26 -3.89 -5.94
N VAL A 77 -5.26 -4.46 -5.29
CA VAL A 77 -4.08 -3.78 -4.77
C VAL A 77 -2.92 -4.16 -5.68
N ASP A 78 -2.26 -3.13 -6.18
CA ASP A 78 -1.13 -3.22 -7.08
C ASP A 78 0.12 -2.71 -6.38
N MET A 79 1.23 -3.39 -6.62
CA MET A 79 2.54 -2.99 -6.15
C MET A 79 3.52 -3.03 -7.33
N HIS A 80 4.40 -2.04 -7.42
CA HIS A 80 5.48 -2.01 -8.38
C HIS A 80 6.76 -1.46 -7.74
N VAL A 81 7.89 -2.09 -8.05
CA VAL A 81 9.21 -1.54 -7.72
C VAL A 81 9.67 -0.66 -8.88
N ILE A 82 9.91 0.63 -8.65
CA ILE A 82 10.26 1.60 -9.71
C ILE A 82 11.58 1.21 -10.41
N ASN A 83 11.72 1.63 -11.68
CA ASN A 83 12.86 1.47 -12.58
C ASN A 83 12.89 0.10 -13.27
N ASP A 84 11.81 -0.24 -13.99
CA ASP A 84 11.60 -1.54 -14.67
C ASP A 84 11.67 -2.74 -13.70
N GLY A 85 11.32 -2.49 -12.43
CA GLY A 85 11.25 -3.54 -11.43
C GLY A 85 10.00 -4.42 -11.58
N PRO A 86 9.90 -5.45 -10.75
CA PRO A 86 8.74 -6.35 -10.71
C PRO A 86 7.46 -5.63 -10.28
N SER A 87 6.34 -6.26 -10.62
CA SER A 87 5.01 -5.87 -10.12
C SER A 87 4.29 -7.07 -9.55
N SER A 88 3.43 -6.84 -8.57
CA SER A 88 2.42 -7.79 -8.13
C SER A 88 1.05 -7.14 -8.03
N ASN A 89 0.04 -7.98 -8.12
CA ASN A 89 -1.35 -7.59 -8.06
C ASN A 89 -2.11 -8.65 -7.24
N LYS A 90 -2.97 -8.19 -6.34
CA LYS A 90 -3.83 -9.02 -5.50
C LYS A 90 -5.19 -8.37 -5.41
N GLY A 91 -6.27 -9.11 -5.65
CA GLY A 91 -7.57 -8.46 -5.65
C GLY A 91 -8.77 -9.36 -5.84
N GLY A 92 -9.87 -8.70 -6.20
CA GLY A 92 -11.22 -9.26 -6.09
C GLY A 92 -11.83 -9.01 -4.71
N TYR A 93 -11.34 -7.99 -3.98
CA TYR A 93 -11.78 -7.69 -2.63
C TYR A 93 -12.97 -6.74 -2.60
N ASN A 94 -13.91 -7.02 -1.71
CA ASN A 94 -15.05 -6.18 -1.36
C ASN A 94 -15.16 -6.01 0.17
N LYS A 95 -14.00 -5.95 0.81
CA LYS A 95 -13.81 -5.84 2.26
C LYS A 95 -12.50 -5.11 2.55
N ASP A 96 -12.31 -4.72 3.80
CA ASP A 96 -11.03 -4.20 4.25
C ASP A 96 -9.96 -5.32 4.25
N THR A 97 -8.72 -4.96 3.97
CA THR A 97 -7.62 -5.92 3.77
C THR A 97 -6.35 -5.47 4.45
N CYS A 98 -5.48 -6.44 4.75
CA CYS A 98 -4.11 -6.16 5.14
C CYS A 98 -3.13 -6.97 4.29
N PHE A 99 -1.98 -6.38 3.99
CA PHE A 99 -0.88 -7.04 3.31
C PHE A 99 0.45 -6.82 4.03
N HIS A 100 1.27 -7.86 3.97
CA HIS A 100 2.71 -7.73 4.12
C HIS A 100 3.29 -7.34 2.76
N VAL A 101 4.06 -6.26 2.74
CA VAL A 101 4.73 -5.77 1.54
C VAL A 101 6.21 -6.10 1.62
N PHE A 102 6.75 -6.65 0.54
CA PHE A 102 8.18 -6.87 0.35
C PHE A 102 8.56 -6.48 -1.07
N GLY A 103 9.66 -5.77 -1.25
CA GLY A 103 10.15 -5.44 -2.59
C GLY A 103 11.64 -5.21 -2.70
N ASP A 104 12.20 -5.56 -3.85
CA ASP A 104 13.55 -5.26 -4.29
C ASP A 104 13.63 -5.29 -5.83
N LEU A 105 14.82 -5.11 -6.41
CA LEU A 105 15.02 -5.15 -7.86
C LEU A 105 14.53 -6.44 -8.56
N GLY A 106 14.36 -7.55 -7.85
CA GLY A 106 13.97 -8.85 -8.38
C GLY A 106 12.59 -9.35 -7.93
N GLU A 107 12.04 -8.79 -6.86
CA GLU A 107 10.77 -9.21 -6.27
C GLU A 107 9.84 -8.04 -5.90
N ALA A 108 8.52 -8.23 -6.10
CA ALA A 108 7.48 -7.35 -5.57
C ALA A 108 6.35 -8.24 -5.05
N THR A 109 6.12 -8.25 -3.74
CA THR A 109 5.22 -9.21 -3.10
C THR A 109 4.18 -8.51 -2.23
N LEU A 110 2.92 -8.89 -2.47
CA LEU A 110 1.75 -8.57 -1.68
C LEU A 110 1.21 -9.87 -1.06
N ASP A 111 1.53 -10.10 0.21
CA ASP A 111 1.07 -11.28 0.94
C ASP A 111 -0.08 -10.91 1.87
N GLU A 112 -1.24 -11.54 1.67
CA GLU A 112 -2.42 -11.30 2.51
C GLU A 112 -2.15 -11.62 3.98
N ALA A 113 -2.56 -10.71 4.84
CA ALA A 113 -2.50 -10.84 6.29
C ALA A 113 -3.90 -10.68 6.90
N PRO A 114 -4.16 -11.24 8.09
CA PRO A 114 -5.42 -10.99 8.78
C PRO A 114 -5.58 -9.51 9.10
N TYR A 115 -6.64 -8.88 8.57
CA TYR A 115 -6.92 -7.46 8.79
C TYR A 115 -6.97 -7.10 10.27
N ASP A 116 -7.69 -7.88 11.08
CA ASP A 116 -7.82 -7.67 12.54
C ASP A 116 -6.48 -7.68 13.28
N GLU A 117 -5.46 -8.37 12.76
CA GLU A 117 -4.11 -8.35 13.36
C GLU A 117 -3.41 -7.04 13.05
N CYS A 118 -3.43 -6.60 11.80
CA CYS A 118 -2.85 -5.32 11.40
C CYS A 118 -3.56 -4.13 12.06
N GLU A 119 -4.89 -4.19 12.17
CA GLU A 119 -5.70 -3.18 12.86
C GLU A 119 -5.28 -3.05 14.34
N LYS A 120 -5.14 -4.17 15.04
CA LYS A 120 -4.67 -4.19 16.44
C LYS A 120 -3.27 -3.60 16.59
N ILE A 121 -2.36 -3.86 15.65
CA ILE A 121 -1.01 -3.28 15.67
C ILE A 121 -1.10 -1.77 15.44
N ARG A 122 -1.82 -1.33 14.40
CA ARG A 122 -2.03 0.08 14.07
C ARG A 122 -2.59 0.85 15.25
N ASP A 123 -3.58 0.30 15.95
CA ASP A 123 -4.31 0.96 17.02
C ASP A 123 -3.74 0.71 18.43
N SER A 124 -2.64 -0.04 18.53
CA SER A 124 -1.91 -0.22 19.79
C SER A 124 -1.30 1.10 20.30
N LYS A 125 -1.05 1.19 21.61
CA LYS A 125 -0.53 2.41 22.27
C LYS A 125 0.88 2.19 22.80
#